data_AF-A0AAU8II61-F1
#
_entry.id   AF-A0AAU8II61-F1
#
_cell.length_a   1.000
_cell.length_b   1.000
_cell.length_c   1.000
_cell.angle_alpha   90.00
_cell.angle_beta   90.00
_cell.angle_gamma   90.00
#
_symmetry.space_group_name_H-M   'P 1'
#
loop_
_entity.id
_entity.type
_entity.pdbx_description
1 polymer ?
#
loop_
_entity_poly.entity_id
_entity_poly.type
_entity_poly.pdbx_seq_one_letter_code
_entity_poly.pdbx_strand_id
1 'polypeptide(L)'
;MKTVSRNLSAMYRSTCFPFLALTFFMLGYHLLIPVSRGDDAKFRLILQNHDLLSWLCERYSGWSSRVLIEAVLVTLLYISGWLWKLLNVMMIGLFVFSLSYLFVKREKRTANWLIVCLFLLIPAPAFHSAGWASTTLNYLWPMTLGLIALFPLKKILLKQQLKKYESFLYACALIFAANQEQLCVSLLIIYGGFLIYFIFYRRLPFFILSQFLIAAASFLFIMNAPGNHARLMVQVEKYNHHFFMLPMINKIEIGAFSSTLNHFIFQFDPIFVLLSFVVMAATYARYQELFLRTISTVPLFCVLMFGMMHPMTSALYPRIRKSLIDVDVIPYGYIHLENVWSLESYLPIAVLGLTVLCLMLALLYLFNGRRILILIYLVLLAGFMSRMVIGFTPSAWGSGVRAFFFLYVSLMIIIILVYQELLRLKPAPFNPMLLTVTGLFAGLAFLNGYILGG
;
A
#
# COMPACT_ATOMS: atom_id res chain seq x y z
N MET A 1 -41.47 -5.71 -16.56
CA MET A 1 -40.91 -6.19 -15.26
C MET A 1 -40.05 -7.45 -15.36
N LYS A 2 -40.46 -8.54 -16.03
CA LYS A 2 -39.65 -9.78 -16.16
C LYS A 2 -38.26 -9.60 -16.79
N THR A 3 -38.12 -8.70 -17.76
CA THR A 3 -36.82 -8.41 -18.41
C THR A 3 -35.87 -7.65 -17.47
N VAL A 4 -36.41 -6.73 -16.66
CA VAL A 4 -35.64 -5.96 -15.68
C VAL A 4 -35.16 -6.87 -14.54
N SER A 5 -36.03 -7.74 -14.01
CA SER A 5 -35.63 -8.70 -12.97
C SER A 5 -34.58 -9.70 -13.48
N ARG A 6 -34.69 -10.15 -14.74
CA ARG A 6 -33.69 -11.01 -15.38
C ARG A 6 -32.33 -10.30 -15.52
N ASN A 7 -32.33 -9.05 -15.98
CA ASN A 7 -31.10 -8.26 -16.13
C ASN A 7 -30.43 -7.95 -14.78
N LEU A 8 -31.22 -7.63 -13.74
CA LEU A 8 -30.72 -7.45 -12.38
C LEU A 8 -30.13 -8.75 -11.80
N SER A 9 -30.76 -9.89 -12.05
CA SER A 9 -30.25 -11.20 -11.60
C SER A 9 -28.94 -11.58 -12.31
N ALA A 10 -28.81 -11.24 -13.61
CA ALA A 10 -27.60 -11.47 -14.39
C ALA A 10 -26.46 -10.55 -13.92
N MET A 11 -26.76 -9.28 -13.66
CA MET A 11 -25.81 -8.32 -13.09
C MET A 11 -25.32 -8.77 -11.70
N TYR A 12 -26.22 -9.22 -10.82
CA TYR A 12 -25.85 -9.71 -9.48
C TYR A 12 -24.91 -10.92 -9.52
N ARG A 13 -25.10 -11.82 -10.50
CA ARG A 13 -24.25 -13.00 -10.70
C ARG A 13 -22.93 -12.68 -11.41
N SER A 14 -22.76 -11.47 -11.94
CA SER A 14 -21.54 -11.04 -12.62
C SER A 14 -20.33 -11.03 -11.68
N THR A 15 -19.16 -11.37 -12.24
CA THR A 15 -17.88 -11.23 -11.54
C THR A 15 -17.52 -9.77 -11.26
N CYS A 16 -18.08 -8.83 -12.02
CA CYS A 16 -17.85 -7.39 -11.82
C CYS A 16 -18.79 -6.74 -10.80
N PHE A 17 -19.82 -7.49 -10.33
CA PHE A 17 -20.78 -6.96 -9.36
C PHE A 17 -20.15 -6.37 -8.09
N PRO A 18 -19.13 -7.00 -7.45
CA PRO A 18 -18.50 -6.43 -6.26
C PRO A 18 -17.93 -5.03 -6.50
N PHE A 19 -17.33 -4.78 -7.67
CA PHE A 19 -16.76 -3.49 -8.03
C PHE A 19 -17.84 -2.44 -8.29
N LEU A 20 -18.92 -2.82 -8.96
CA LEU A 20 -20.07 -1.93 -9.15
C LEU A 20 -20.70 -1.56 -7.80
N ALA A 21 -20.90 -2.55 -6.91
CA ALA A 21 -21.44 -2.32 -5.58
C ALA A 21 -20.55 -1.35 -4.78
N LEU A 22 -19.23 -1.56 -4.75
CA LEU A 22 -18.29 -0.63 -4.13
C LEU A 22 -18.36 0.76 -4.78
N THR A 23 -18.38 0.85 -6.11
CA THR A 23 -18.39 2.13 -6.82
C THR A 23 -19.64 2.94 -6.51
N PHE A 24 -20.82 2.31 -6.49
CA PHE A 24 -22.07 2.98 -6.11
C PHE A 24 -22.09 3.39 -4.65
N PHE A 25 -21.61 2.52 -3.75
CA PHE A 25 -21.50 2.84 -2.33
C PHE A 25 -20.56 4.03 -2.09
N MET A 26 -19.37 4.01 -2.70
CA MET A 26 -18.41 5.10 -2.59
C MET A 26 -18.91 6.37 -3.26
N LEU A 27 -19.70 6.28 -4.34
CA LEU A 27 -20.33 7.46 -4.94
C LEU A 27 -21.22 8.16 -3.91
N GLY A 28 -22.15 7.44 -3.29
CA GLY A 28 -23.03 7.97 -2.26
C GLY A 28 -22.26 8.60 -1.09
N TYR A 29 -21.23 7.90 -0.60
CA TYR A 29 -20.36 8.42 0.45
C TYR A 29 -19.61 9.70 0.04
N HIS A 30 -19.05 9.75 -1.18
CA HIS A 30 -18.32 10.93 -1.67
C HIS A 30 -19.22 12.15 -1.86
N LEU A 31 -20.53 11.98 -2.09
CA LEU A 31 -21.46 13.12 -2.12
C LEU A 31 -21.42 13.89 -0.78
N LEU A 32 -21.24 13.20 0.34
CA LEU A 32 -21.24 13.77 1.70
C LEU A 32 -19.90 14.40 2.10
N ILE A 33 -18.79 14.06 1.43
CA ILE A 33 -17.45 14.53 1.81
C ILE A 33 -17.28 16.04 1.51
N PRO A 34 -16.85 16.86 2.49
CA PRO A 34 -16.49 18.26 2.24
C PRO A 34 -15.08 18.37 1.64
N VAL A 35 -14.94 19.09 0.52
CA VAL A 35 -13.66 19.31 -0.19
C VAL A 35 -13.00 20.63 0.26
N SER A 36 -13.04 20.92 1.56
CA SER A 36 -12.59 22.19 2.13
C SER A 36 -11.83 22.02 3.45
N ARG A 37 -11.30 20.82 3.71
CA ARG A 37 -10.53 20.50 4.92
C ARG A 37 -9.07 20.24 4.59
N GLY A 38 -8.18 20.53 5.54
CA GLY A 38 -6.74 20.28 5.39
C GLY A 38 -6.12 21.09 4.25
N ASP A 39 -5.23 20.47 3.49
CA ASP A 39 -4.53 21.12 2.39
C ASP A 39 -5.47 21.43 1.21
N ASP A 40 -6.62 20.74 1.10
CA ASP A 40 -7.61 20.97 0.02
C ASP A 40 -8.11 22.41 0.02
N ALA A 41 -8.29 23.01 1.21
CA ALA A 41 -8.73 24.40 1.36
C ALA A 41 -7.72 25.38 0.77
N LYS A 42 -6.42 25.10 0.93
CA LYS A 42 -5.34 25.93 0.40
C LYS A 42 -5.21 25.73 -1.11
N PHE A 43 -5.12 24.47 -1.56
CA PHE A 43 -4.92 24.13 -2.97
C PHE A 43 -6.03 24.65 -3.89
N ARG A 44 -7.27 24.74 -3.39
CA ARG A 44 -8.40 25.29 -4.16
C ARG A 44 -8.26 26.78 -4.51
N LEU A 45 -7.53 27.55 -3.70
CA LEU A 45 -7.41 29.01 -3.87
C LEU A 45 -6.17 29.42 -4.70
N ILE A 46 -5.26 28.49 -5.00
CA ILE A 46 -3.97 28.79 -5.63
C ILE A 46 -4.14 29.44 -7.00
N LEU A 47 -4.94 28.81 -7.88
CA LEU A 47 -5.15 29.28 -9.24
C LEU A 47 -6.08 30.50 -9.34
N GLN A 48 -6.57 31.03 -8.21
CA GLN A 48 -7.25 32.33 -8.21
C GLN A 48 -6.24 33.50 -8.31
N ASN A 49 -5.04 33.30 -7.78
CA ASN A 49 -4.03 34.34 -7.63
C ASN A 49 -2.73 34.07 -8.40
N HIS A 50 -2.53 32.83 -8.89
CA HIS A 50 -1.31 32.43 -9.58
C HIS A 50 -1.62 31.72 -10.90
N ASP A 51 -0.74 31.89 -11.89
CA ASP A 51 -0.72 31.03 -13.07
C ASP A 51 -0.22 29.62 -12.70
N LEU A 52 -0.73 28.60 -13.39
CA LEU A 52 -0.41 27.21 -13.10
C LEU A 52 1.07 26.91 -13.32
N LEU A 53 1.65 27.34 -14.43
CA LEU A 53 3.04 27.01 -14.77
C LEU A 53 4.00 27.75 -13.84
N SER A 54 3.75 29.03 -13.57
CA SER A 54 4.59 29.81 -12.64
C SER A 54 4.59 29.19 -11.25
N TRP A 55 3.41 28.83 -10.74
CA TRP A 55 3.28 28.20 -9.43
C TRP A 55 4.01 26.85 -9.39
N LEU A 56 3.88 26.01 -10.43
CA LEU A 56 4.57 24.72 -10.49
C LEU A 56 6.10 24.87 -10.52
N CYS A 57 6.63 25.89 -11.21
CA CYS A 57 8.06 26.21 -11.21
C CYS A 57 8.55 26.60 -9.81
N GLU A 58 7.79 27.43 -9.09
CA GLU A 58 8.07 27.78 -7.69
C GLU A 58 8.03 26.54 -6.79
N ARG A 59 7.05 25.66 -6.99
CA ARG A 59 6.91 24.40 -6.22
C ARG A 59 8.07 23.45 -6.44
N TYR A 60 8.49 23.26 -7.70
CA TYR A 60 9.63 22.43 -8.03
C TYR A 60 10.92 22.95 -7.39
N SER A 61 11.08 24.27 -7.36
CA SER A 61 12.27 24.93 -6.82
C SER A 61 12.28 25.02 -5.30
N GLY A 62 11.11 25.15 -4.67
CA GLY A 62 10.97 25.48 -3.25
C GLY A 62 10.39 24.40 -2.33
N TRP A 63 9.71 23.36 -2.84
CA TRP A 63 9.03 22.41 -1.94
C TRP A 63 8.86 20.97 -2.39
N SER A 64 8.49 20.70 -3.65
CA SER A 64 8.13 19.34 -4.07
C SER A 64 8.47 19.02 -5.52
N SER A 65 8.94 17.79 -5.71
CA SER A 65 9.07 17.14 -7.02
C SER A 65 7.76 16.64 -7.63
N ARG A 66 6.63 16.68 -6.90
CA ARG A 66 5.34 16.11 -7.33
C ARG A 66 4.56 17.01 -8.29
N VAL A 67 5.26 17.59 -9.25
CA VAL A 67 4.74 18.62 -10.16
C VAL A 67 3.50 18.16 -10.93
N LEU A 68 3.50 16.93 -11.47
CA LEU A 68 2.35 16.42 -12.24
C LEU A 68 1.13 16.16 -11.36
N ILE A 69 1.35 15.58 -10.18
CA ILE A 69 0.29 15.31 -9.21
C ILE A 69 -0.31 16.63 -8.72
N GLU A 70 0.53 17.59 -8.34
CA GLU A 70 0.10 18.90 -7.86
C GLU A 70 -0.61 19.70 -8.96
N ALA A 71 -0.15 19.63 -10.22
CA ALA A 71 -0.83 20.26 -11.34
C ALA A 71 -2.27 19.78 -11.50
N VAL A 72 -2.49 18.46 -11.44
CA VAL A 72 -3.84 17.88 -11.49
C VAL A 72 -4.65 18.28 -10.25
N LEU A 73 -4.04 18.27 -9.06
CA LEU A 73 -4.71 18.62 -7.81
C LEU A 73 -5.26 20.05 -7.82
N VAL A 74 -4.41 21.05 -8.08
CA VAL A 74 -4.85 22.46 -8.03
C VAL A 74 -5.84 22.77 -9.14
N THR A 75 -5.63 22.24 -10.34
CA THR A 75 -6.53 22.44 -11.47
C THR A 75 -7.91 21.85 -11.20
N LEU A 76 -7.95 20.62 -10.68
CA LEU A 76 -9.20 19.91 -10.42
C LEU A 76 -10.00 20.56 -9.29
N LEU A 77 -9.33 20.98 -8.21
CA LEU A 77 -9.97 21.66 -7.10
C LEU A 77 -10.46 23.07 -7.47
N TYR A 78 -9.71 23.78 -8.31
CA TYR A 78 -10.11 25.07 -8.85
C TYR A 78 -11.38 24.95 -9.72
N ILE A 79 -11.41 23.99 -10.65
CA ILE A 79 -12.57 23.77 -11.54
C ILE A 79 -13.81 23.37 -10.74
N SER A 80 -13.74 22.26 -9.99
CA SER A 80 -14.85 21.80 -9.18
C SER A 80 -14.49 20.63 -8.27
N GLY A 81 -14.75 20.78 -6.96
CA GLY A 81 -14.70 19.66 -6.01
C GLY A 81 -15.65 18.50 -6.36
N TRP A 82 -16.75 18.77 -7.09
CA TRP A 82 -17.64 17.72 -7.58
C TRP A 82 -16.99 16.86 -8.66
N LEU A 83 -16.18 17.47 -9.54
CA LEU A 83 -15.44 16.73 -10.55
C LEU A 83 -14.41 15.81 -9.89
N TRP A 84 -13.72 16.28 -8.85
CA TRP A 84 -12.83 15.42 -8.05
C TRP A 84 -13.59 14.24 -7.44
N LYS A 85 -14.74 14.46 -6.80
CA LYS A 85 -15.55 13.37 -6.21
C LYS A 85 -15.87 12.27 -7.23
N LEU A 86 -16.34 12.66 -8.41
CA LEU A 86 -16.69 11.72 -9.48
C LEU A 86 -15.47 10.94 -9.97
N LEU A 87 -14.38 11.65 -10.31
CA LEU A 87 -13.15 11.02 -10.79
C LEU A 87 -12.51 10.12 -9.73
N ASN A 88 -12.54 10.53 -8.46
CA ASN A 88 -11.97 9.74 -7.37
C ASN A 88 -12.72 8.41 -7.19
N VAL A 89 -14.05 8.40 -7.31
CA VAL A 89 -14.85 7.18 -7.29
C VAL A 89 -14.52 6.27 -8.48
N MET A 90 -14.31 6.84 -9.67
CA MET A 90 -13.83 6.07 -10.83
C MET A 90 -12.44 5.46 -10.57
N MET A 91 -11.53 6.22 -9.95
CA MET A 91 -10.20 5.73 -9.57
C MET A 91 -10.27 4.58 -8.58
N ILE A 92 -11.18 4.62 -7.59
CA ILE A 92 -11.41 3.49 -6.67
C ILE A 92 -11.89 2.26 -7.44
N GLY A 93 -12.84 2.42 -8.37
CA GLY A 93 -13.33 1.33 -9.21
C GLY A 93 -12.21 0.72 -10.08
N LEU A 94 -11.39 1.57 -10.70
CA LEU A 94 -10.22 1.15 -11.48
C LEU A 94 -9.16 0.46 -10.62
N PHE A 95 -8.96 0.90 -9.38
CA PHE A 95 -8.01 0.31 -8.44
C PHE A 95 -8.36 -1.15 -8.15
N VAL A 96 -9.59 -1.42 -7.69
CA VAL A 96 -10.04 -2.79 -7.36
C VAL A 96 -10.12 -3.67 -8.61
N PHE A 97 -10.53 -3.11 -9.74
CA PHE A 97 -10.52 -3.80 -11.03
C PHE A 97 -9.10 -4.20 -11.44
N SER A 98 -8.12 -3.30 -11.29
CA SER A 98 -6.73 -3.53 -11.67
C SER A 98 -6.10 -4.66 -10.85
N LEU A 99 -6.37 -4.72 -9.55
CA LEU A 99 -5.93 -5.83 -8.68
C LEU A 99 -6.48 -7.18 -9.16
N SER A 100 -7.78 -7.23 -9.48
CA SER A 100 -8.40 -8.44 -10.00
C SER A 100 -7.86 -8.83 -11.37
N TYR A 101 -7.77 -7.87 -12.29
CA TYR A 101 -7.24 -8.08 -13.62
C TYR A 101 -5.82 -8.62 -13.56
N LEU A 102 -4.96 -8.14 -12.65
CA LEU A 102 -3.57 -8.60 -12.54
C LEU A 102 -3.46 -9.97 -11.87
N PHE A 103 -4.07 -10.16 -10.71
CA PHE A 103 -3.69 -11.24 -9.78
C PHE A 103 -4.73 -12.36 -9.62
N VAL A 104 -5.99 -12.15 -9.98
CA VAL A 104 -7.06 -13.14 -9.79
C VAL A 104 -7.15 -14.09 -11.00
N LYS A 105 -7.19 -15.40 -10.72
CA LYS A 105 -7.28 -16.47 -11.72
C LYS A 105 -8.52 -17.35 -11.54
N ARG A 106 -8.80 -17.76 -10.30
CA ARG A 106 -9.87 -18.68 -9.89
C ARG A 106 -10.92 -17.94 -9.08
N GLU A 107 -12.15 -18.45 -9.16
CA GLU A 107 -13.32 -17.95 -8.42
C GLU A 107 -13.41 -16.42 -8.37
N LYS A 108 -13.41 -15.79 -9.56
CA LYS A 108 -13.30 -14.33 -9.66
C LYS A 108 -14.27 -13.57 -8.77
N ARG A 109 -15.51 -14.03 -8.63
CA ARG A 109 -16.53 -13.34 -7.83
C ARG A 109 -16.16 -13.27 -6.34
N THR A 110 -15.72 -14.38 -5.74
CA THR A 110 -15.34 -14.43 -4.31
C THR A 110 -14.06 -13.65 -4.06
N ALA A 111 -13.06 -13.80 -4.95
CA ALA A 111 -11.83 -13.02 -4.89
C ALA A 111 -12.08 -11.51 -5.07
N ASN A 112 -13.04 -11.12 -5.90
CA ASN A 112 -13.39 -9.71 -6.10
C ASN A 112 -14.08 -9.11 -4.88
N TRP A 113 -14.92 -9.89 -4.17
CA TRP A 113 -15.44 -9.45 -2.87
C TRP A 113 -14.33 -9.30 -1.83
N LEU A 114 -13.37 -10.24 -1.78
CA LEU A 114 -12.20 -10.10 -0.91
C LEU A 114 -11.41 -8.81 -1.21
N ILE A 115 -11.20 -8.48 -2.49
CA ILE A 115 -10.53 -7.22 -2.89
C ILE A 115 -11.30 -5.99 -2.38
N VAL A 116 -12.62 -6.00 -2.49
CA VAL A 116 -13.47 -4.91 -1.97
C VAL A 116 -13.33 -4.80 -0.44
N CYS A 117 -13.39 -5.91 0.28
CA CYS A 117 -13.22 -5.89 1.74
C CYS A 117 -11.82 -5.41 2.14
N LEU A 118 -10.77 -5.86 1.45
CA LEU A 118 -9.40 -5.40 1.68
C LEU A 118 -9.25 -3.89 1.47
N PHE A 119 -9.88 -3.32 0.44
CA PHE A 119 -9.88 -1.88 0.22
C PHE A 119 -10.53 -1.12 1.38
N LEU A 120 -11.68 -1.60 1.87
CA LEU A 120 -12.39 -0.99 2.99
C LEU A 120 -11.68 -1.16 4.34
N LEU A 121 -10.81 -2.17 4.48
CA LEU A 121 -9.96 -2.37 5.65
C LEU A 121 -8.77 -1.41 5.72
N ILE A 122 -8.44 -0.71 4.63
CA ILE A 122 -7.41 0.33 4.68
C ILE A 122 -7.90 1.44 5.64
N PRO A 123 -7.09 1.87 6.63
CA PRO A 123 -7.52 2.87 7.59
C PRO A 123 -7.94 4.19 6.91
N ALA A 124 -9.06 4.77 7.32
CA ALA A 124 -9.58 6.01 6.75
C ALA A 124 -8.57 7.16 6.69
N PRO A 125 -7.71 7.40 7.70
CA PRO A 125 -6.68 8.45 7.65
C PRO A 125 -5.69 8.31 6.49
N ALA A 126 -5.54 7.11 5.91
CA ALA A 126 -4.75 6.90 4.70
C ALA A 126 -5.31 7.63 3.47
N PHE A 127 -6.60 8.01 3.50
CA PHE A 127 -7.29 8.69 2.40
C PHE A 127 -7.56 10.17 2.63
N HIS A 128 -7.43 10.69 3.86
CA HIS A 128 -7.83 12.07 4.15
C HIS A 128 -6.98 12.83 5.16
N SER A 129 -5.88 12.25 5.69
CA SER A 129 -5.09 12.90 6.75
C SER A 129 -4.49 14.27 6.37
N ALA A 130 -4.33 14.58 5.08
CA ALA A 130 -3.93 15.91 4.59
C ALA A 130 -5.07 16.67 3.87
N GLY A 131 -6.30 16.18 3.95
CA GLY A 131 -7.39 16.54 3.02
C GLY A 131 -7.71 15.38 2.09
N TRP A 132 -8.98 15.20 1.75
CA TRP A 132 -9.43 14.06 0.95
C TRP A 132 -8.88 14.12 -0.47
N ALA A 133 -8.93 15.29 -1.12
CA ALA A 133 -8.44 15.43 -2.48
C ALA A 133 -6.92 15.34 -2.54
N SER A 134 -6.23 16.07 -1.66
CA SER A 134 -4.78 16.10 -1.58
C SER A 134 -4.20 14.72 -1.29
N THR A 135 -4.79 13.96 -0.37
CA THR A 135 -4.29 12.63 -0.01
C THR A 135 -4.60 11.61 -1.12
N THR A 136 -5.82 11.57 -1.65
CA THR A 136 -6.16 10.61 -2.72
C THR A 136 -5.37 10.84 -4.00
N LEU A 137 -5.14 12.09 -4.40
CA LEU A 137 -4.31 12.43 -5.56
C LEU A 137 -2.82 12.14 -5.36
N ASN A 138 -2.32 12.19 -4.13
CA ASN A 138 -0.93 11.84 -3.83
C ASN A 138 -0.68 10.34 -3.65
N TYR A 139 -1.69 9.54 -3.31
CA TYR A 139 -1.49 8.12 -2.98
C TYR A 139 -2.38 7.18 -3.79
N LEU A 140 -3.70 7.34 -3.74
CA LEU A 140 -4.65 6.46 -4.45
C LEU A 140 -4.51 6.57 -5.98
N TRP A 141 -4.45 7.78 -6.53
CA TRP A 141 -4.38 7.98 -7.97
C TRP A 141 -3.06 7.47 -8.56
N PRO A 142 -1.88 7.82 -8.02
CA PRO A 142 -0.61 7.28 -8.47
C PRO A 142 -0.59 5.76 -8.35
N MET A 143 -1.09 5.19 -7.26
CA MET A 143 -1.10 3.73 -7.11
C MET A 143 -2.00 3.04 -8.14
N THR A 144 -3.18 3.59 -8.40
CA THR A 144 -4.12 3.05 -9.40
C THR A 144 -3.52 3.08 -10.80
N LEU A 145 -2.93 4.22 -11.18
CA LEU A 145 -2.24 4.36 -12.47
C LEU A 145 -0.96 3.50 -12.53
N GLY A 146 -0.28 3.33 -11.40
CA GLY A 146 0.85 2.43 -11.24
C GLY A 146 0.45 0.98 -11.50
N LEU A 147 -0.68 0.51 -10.95
CA LEU A 147 -1.22 -0.83 -11.24
C LEU A 147 -1.59 -0.98 -12.72
N ILE A 148 -2.22 0.03 -13.34
CA ILE A 148 -2.53 0.03 -14.77
C ILE A 148 -1.26 -0.04 -15.61
N ALA A 149 -0.21 0.67 -15.21
CA ALA A 149 1.10 0.61 -15.86
C ALA A 149 1.71 -0.80 -15.82
N LEU A 150 1.33 -1.67 -14.86
CA LEU A 150 1.80 -3.06 -14.80
C LEU A 150 1.05 -4.02 -15.74
N PHE A 151 -0.10 -3.62 -16.32
CA PHE A 151 -0.85 -4.45 -17.28
C PHE A 151 -0.03 -5.00 -18.45
N PRO A 152 0.86 -4.22 -19.11
CA PRO A 152 1.70 -4.73 -20.19
C PRO A 152 2.61 -5.89 -19.75
N LEU A 153 3.08 -5.91 -18.50
CA LEU A 153 3.86 -7.05 -17.98
C LEU A 153 3.04 -8.33 -18.05
N LYS A 154 1.78 -8.30 -17.57
CA LYS A 154 0.88 -9.44 -17.64
C LYS A 154 0.61 -9.88 -19.08
N LYS A 155 0.32 -8.93 -19.98
CA LYS A 155 0.06 -9.22 -21.40
C LYS A 155 1.26 -9.88 -22.07
N ILE A 156 2.47 -9.35 -21.87
CA ILE A 156 3.70 -9.91 -22.44
C ILE A 156 3.97 -11.32 -21.89
N LEU A 157 3.81 -11.54 -20.58
CA LEU A 157 3.96 -12.87 -19.97
C LEU A 157 2.97 -13.88 -20.55
N LEU A 158 1.76 -13.44 -20.90
CA LEU A 158 0.73 -14.25 -21.55
C LEU A 158 0.87 -14.30 -23.08
N LYS A 159 1.95 -13.74 -23.66
CA LYS A 159 2.20 -13.65 -25.11
C LYS A 159 1.07 -12.96 -25.89
N GLN A 160 0.39 -12.00 -25.26
CA GLN A 160 -0.63 -11.18 -25.90
C GLN A 160 0.03 -9.98 -26.61
N GLN A 161 -0.52 -9.57 -27.75
CA GLN A 161 -0.04 -8.40 -28.47
C GLN A 161 -0.41 -7.11 -27.72
N LEU A 162 0.51 -6.15 -27.68
CA LEU A 162 0.27 -4.80 -27.16
C LEU A 162 -0.11 -3.89 -28.31
N LYS A 163 -1.31 -3.28 -28.23
CA LYS A 163 -1.73 -2.30 -29.23
C LYS A 163 -1.03 -0.96 -28.95
N LYS A 164 -0.71 -0.20 -30.00
CA LYS A 164 0.04 1.07 -29.89
C LYS A 164 -0.61 2.07 -28.92
N TYR A 165 -1.94 2.21 -28.97
CA TYR A 165 -2.66 3.11 -28.05
C TYR A 165 -2.59 2.65 -26.59
N GLU A 166 -2.58 1.33 -26.34
CA GLU A 166 -2.44 0.78 -24.98
C GLU A 166 -1.04 1.08 -24.44
N SER A 167 -0.01 0.88 -25.26
CA SER A 167 1.38 1.21 -24.91
C SER A 167 1.53 2.68 -24.54
N PHE A 168 0.90 3.59 -25.28
CA PHE A 168 0.90 5.02 -24.94
C PHE A 168 0.22 5.28 -23.59
N LEU A 169 -0.99 4.72 -23.38
CA LEU A 169 -1.71 4.87 -22.12
C LEU A 169 -0.93 4.32 -20.92
N TYR A 170 -0.27 3.17 -21.05
CA TYR A 170 0.56 2.59 -19.99
C TYR A 170 1.77 3.45 -19.67
N ALA A 171 2.41 4.06 -20.68
CA ALA A 171 3.52 4.99 -20.47
C ALA A 171 3.06 6.27 -19.76
N CYS A 172 1.92 6.86 -20.16
CA CYS A 172 1.36 8.03 -19.48
C CYS A 172 0.98 7.72 -18.02
N ALA A 173 0.35 6.56 -17.79
CA ALA A 173 0.01 6.10 -16.44
C ALA A 173 1.28 5.93 -15.59
N LEU A 174 2.36 5.39 -16.17
CA LEU A 174 3.65 5.24 -15.49
C LEU A 174 4.25 6.60 -15.13
N ILE A 175 4.27 7.58 -16.05
CA ILE A 175 4.83 8.92 -15.79
C ILE A 175 4.11 9.58 -14.61
N PHE A 176 2.78 9.51 -14.58
CA PHE A 176 2.01 10.07 -13.47
C PHE A 176 2.27 9.32 -12.17
N ALA A 177 2.28 7.98 -12.19
CA ALA A 177 2.51 7.15 -11.01
C ALA A 177 3.92 7.35 -10.42
N ALA A 178 4.93 7.40 -11.29
CA ALA A 178 6.33 7.55 -10.91
C ALA A 178 6.71 8.99 -10.49
N ASN A 179 5.80 9.96 -10.63
CA ASN A 179 5.97 11.29 -10.05
C ASN A 179 5.82 11.28 -8.52
N GLN A 180 5.25 10.23 -7.95
CA GLN A 180 5.24 10.00 -6.51
C GLN A 180 6.53 9.28 -6.06
N GLU A 181 7.32 9.94 -5.22
CA GLU A 181 8.61 9.47 -4.66
C GLU A 181 8.66 7.99 -4.20
N GLN A 182 7.77 7.57 -3.30
CA GLN A 182 7.74 6.20 -2.76
C GLN A 182 7.31 5.18 -3.81
N LEU A 183 6.28 5.51 -4.60
CA LEU A 183 5.80 4.61 -5.64
C LEU A 183 6.80 4.49 -6.78
N CYS A 184 7.55 5.54 -7.09
CA CYS A 184 8.64 5.55 -8.06
C CYS A 184 9.68 4.47 -7.71
N VAL A 185 10.10 4.41 -6.44
CA VAL A 185 11.01 3.37 -5.94
C VAL A 185 10.41 1.97 -6.10
N SER A 186 9.14 1.78 -5.74
CA SER A 186 8.46 0.49 -5.94
C SER A 186 8.41 0.09 -7.41
N LEU A 187 8.07 1.01 -8.31
CA LEU A 187 7.98 0.75 -9.75
C LEU A 187 9.34 0.43 -10.37
N LEU A 188 10.42 1.10 -9.93
CA LEU A 188 11.79 0.77 -10.32
C LEU A 188 12.17 -0.66 -9.91
N ILE A 189 11.81 -1.08 -8.70
CA ILE A 189 12.05 -2.45 -8.22
C ILE A 189 11.25 -3.46 -9.07
N ILE A 190 9.97 -3.21 -9.31
CA ILE A 190 9.13 -4.13 -10.11
C ILE A 190 9.66 -4.23 -11.54
N TYR A 191 9.83 -3.11 -12.24
CA TYR A 191 10.30 -3.12 -13.64
C TYR A 191 11.73 -3.65 -13.76
N GLY A 192 12.63 -3.28 -12.84
CA GLY A 192 13.99 -3.82 -12.79
C GLY A 192 14.00 -5.33 -12.58
N GLY A 193 13.20 -5.84 -11.64
CA GLY A 193 13.05 -7.28 -11.40
C GLY A 193 12.51 -8.04 -12.62
N PHE A 194 11.53 -7.46 -13.32
CA PHE A 194 11.02 -8.05 -14.56
C PHE A 194 12.03 -7.97 -15.71
N LEU A 195 12.82 -6.90 -15.82
CA LEU A 195 13.90 -6.82 -16.81
C LEU A 195 14.95 -7.91 -16.58
N ILE A 196 15.41 -8.05 -15.34
CA ILE A 196 16.35 -9.11 -14.95
C ILE A 196 15.77 -10.48 -15.32
N TYR A 197 14.51 -10.74 -14.98
CA TYR A 197 13.79 -11.95 -15.37
C TYR A 197 13.84 -12.16 -16.90
N PHE A 198 13.45 -11.17 -17.69
CA PHE A 198 13.44 -11.25 -19.15
C PHE A 198 14.82 -11.48 -19.77
N ILE A 199 15.88 -10.87 -19.21
CA ILE A 199 17.27 -11.10 -19.62
C ILE A 199 17.69 -12.55 -19.36
N PHE A 200 17.40 -13.11 -18.19
CA PHE A 200 17.71 -14.50 -17.85
C PHE A 200 17.02 -15.50 -18.80
N TYR A 201 15.80 -15.21 -19.23
CA TYR A 201 15.07 -16.03 -20.20
C TYR A 201 15.36 -15.65 -21.66
N ARG A 202 16.43 -14.89 -21.92
CA ARG A 202 16.92 -14.48 -23.25
C ARG A 202 15.84 -13.84 -24.14
N ARG A 203 14.93 -13.07 -23.54
CA ARG A 203 13.84 -12.37 -24.23
C ARG A 203 13.66 -10.99 -23.62
N LEU A 204 14.25 -9.96 -24.21
CA LEU A 204 14.11 -8.59 -23.73
C LEU A 204 13.01 -7.84 -24.50
N PRO A 205 11.80 -7.67 -23.93
CA PRO A 205 10.79 -6.82 -24.54
C PRO A 205 11.20 -5.34 -24.41
N PHE A 206 11.55 -4.70 -25.53
CA PHE A 206 11.94 -3.28 -25.58
C PHE A 206 10.95 -2.34 -24.89
N PHE A 207 9.65 -2.66 -24.94
CA PHE A 207 8.66 -1.88 -24.24
C PHE A 207 8.87 -1.87 -22.71
N ILE A 208 9.23 -3.00 -22.10
CA ILE A 208 9.52 -3.05 -20.64
C ILE A 208 10.80 -2.29 -20.31
N LEU A 209 11.81 -2.35 -21.19
CA LEU A 209 13.01 -1.53 -21.05
C LEU A 209 12.64 -0.04 -21.08
N SER A 210 11.79 0.38 -22.01
CA SER A 210 11.32 1.77 -22.06
C SER A 210 10.57 2.20 -20.80
N GLN A 211 9.74 1.33 -20.22
CA GLN A 211 9.05 1.63 -18.96
C GLN A 211 10.04 1.77 -17.79
N PHE A 212 11.04 0.91 -17.70
CA PHE A 212 12.09 1.06 -16.69
C PHE A 212 12.86 2.37 -16.85
N LEU A 213 13.22 2.75 -18.08
CA LEU A 213 13.90 4.02 -18.35
C LEU A 213 13.03 5.23 -17.99
N ILE A 214 11.71 5.18 -18.22
CA ILE A 214 10.78 6.22 -17.79
C ILE A 214 10.75 6.34 -16.26
N ALA A 215 10.68 5.22 -15.54
CA ALA A 215 10.72 5.22 -14.08
C ALA A 215 12.06 5.75 -13.56
N ALA A 216 13.18 5.37 -14.19
CA ALA A 216 14.52 5.86 -13.85
C ALA A 216 14.67 7.37 -14.10
N ALA A 217 14.16 7.87 -15.23
CA ALA A 217 14.13 9.29 -15.53
C ALA A 217 13.29 10.07 -14.50
N SER A 218 12.14 9.52 -14.09
CA SER A 218 11.28 10.11 -13.05
C SER A 218 12.00 10.14 -11.70
N PHE A 219 12.73 9.08 -11.35
CA PHE A 219 13.54 9.02 -10.14
C PHE A 219 14.66 10.08 -10.17
N LEU A 220 15.38 10.21 -11.28
CA LEU A 220 16.41 11.25 -11.44
C LEU A 220 15.82 12.66 -11.33
N PHE A 221 14.64 12.89 -11.90
CA PHE A 221 13.92 14.17 -11.78
C PHE A 221 13.58 14.49 -10.32
N ILE A 222 13.15 13.49 -9.54
CA ILE A 222 12.83 13.62 -8.11
C ILE A 222 14.08 13.90 -7.29
N MET A 223 15.18 13.19 -7.57
CA MET A 223 16.46 13.36 -6.88
C MET A 223 17.08 14.73 -7.14
N ASN A 224 16.89 15.29 -8.34
CA ASN A 224 17.42 16.59 -8.71
C ASN A 224 16.49 17.78 -8.37
N ALA A 225 15.34 17.53 -7.74
CA ALA A 225 14.39 18.60 -7.43
C ALA A 225 14.90 19.46 -6.24
N PRO A 226 15.22 20.76 -6.46
CA PRO A 226 15.75 21.61 -5.39
C PRO A 226 14.76 21.77 -4.25
N GLY A 227 13.46 21.78 -4.58
CA GLY A 227 12.39 21.91 -3.60
C GLY A 227 12.34 20.77 -2.59
N ASN A 228 12.78 19.56 -2.96
CA ASN A 228 12.87 18.45 -2.00
C ASN A 228 13.94 18.71 -0.94
N HIS A 229 15.06 19.33 -1.31
CA HIS A 229 16.10 19.74 -0.37
C HIS A 229 15.65 20.91 0.51
N ALA A 230 14.98 21.91 -0.06
CA ALA A 230 14.41 23.01 0.72
C ALA A 230 13.39 22.51 1.76
N ARG A 231 12.48 21.62 1.35
CA ARG A 231 11.52 20.97 2.24
C ARG A 231 12.20 20.11 3.31
N LEU A 232 13.31 19.43 2.98
CA LEU A 232 14.07 18.65 3.95
C LEU A 232 14.54 19.55 5.12
N MET A 233 15.09 20.73 4.84
CA MET A 233 15.58 21.65 5.88
C MET A 233 14.46 22.11 6.81
N VAL A 234 13.30 22.48 6.26
CA VAL A 234 12.10 22.84 7.05
C VAL A 234 11.62 21.66 7.89
N GLN A 235 11.70 20.43 7.37
CA GLN A 235 11.28 19.24 8.11
C GLN A 235 12.26 18.87 9.23
N VAL A 236 13.56 19.13 9.07
CA VAL A 236 14.56 18.94 10.14
C VAL A 236 14.19 19.82 11.32
N GLU A 237 13.96 21.11 11.10
CA GLU A 237 13.56 22.06 12.14
C GLU A 237 12.22 21.69 12.79
N LYS A 238 11.28 21.15 12.02
CA LYS A 238 9.95 20.82 12.55
C LYS A 238 9.87 19.49 13.29
N TYR A 239 10.57 18.45 12.83
CA TYR A 239 10.33 17.07 13.27
C TYR A 239 11.51 16.41 13.98
N ASN A 240 12.74 16.66 13.54
CA ASN A 240 13.93 16.02 14.12
C ASN A 240 15.19 16.86 13.86
N HIS A 241 15.59 17.66 14.85
CA HIS A 241 16.76 18.55 14.77
C HIS A 241 18.08 17.78 14.59
N HIS A 242 18.15 16.54 15.07
CA HIS A 242 19.35 15.69 15.00
C HIS A 242 19.35 14.74 13.81
N PHE A 243 18.45 14.91 12.83
CA PHE A 243 18.31 13.99 11.69
C PHE A 243 19.61 13.78 10.89
N PHE A 244 20.43 14.82 10.73
CA PHE A 244 21.72 14.71 10.04
C PHE A 244 22.78 13.98 10.86
N MET A 245 22.63 13.92 12.19
CA MET A 245 23.53 13.19 13.09
C MET A 245 23.20 11.69 13.13
N LEU A 246 22.02 11.27 12.65
CA LEU A 246 21.64 9.86 12.62
C LEU A 246 22.45 9.07 11.59
N PRO A 247 23.15 8.00 12.01
CA PRO A 247 23.81 7.06 11.10
C PRO A 247 22.82 6.41 10.14
N MET A 248 23.32 5.90 9.01
CA MET A 248 22.51 5.18 8.03
C MET A 248 21.77 3.99 8.64
N ILE A 249 22.41 3.25 9.56
CA ILE A 249 21.79 2.09 10.21
C ILE A 249 20.58 2.49 11.07
N ASN A 250 20.65 3.61 11.79
CA ASN A 250 19.52 4.14 12.56
C ASN A 250 18.38 4.58 11.63
N LYS A 251 18.68 5.19 10.49
CA LYS A 251 17.65 5.55 9.50
C LYS A 251 16.94 4.32 8.94
N ILE A 252 17.68 3.24 8.70
CA ILE A 252 17.10 1.95 8.28
C ILE A 252 16.25 1.35 9.41
N GLU A 253 16.76 1.33 10.64
CA GLU A 253 16.03 0.85 11.82
C GLU A 253 14.71 1.62 11.99
N ILE A 254 14.75 2.96 11.93
CA ILE A 254 13.58 3.83 12.02
C ILE A 254 12.56 3.48 10.93
N GLY A 255 13.01 3.44 9.67
CA GLY A 255 12.12 3.21 8.53
C GLY A 255 11.53 1.80 8.49
N ALA A 256 12.34 0.78 8.75
CA ALA A 256 11.96 -0.62 8.62
C ALA A 256 11.24 -1.15 9.87
N PHE A 257 11.82 -0.96 11.06
CA PHE A 257 11.34 -1.60 12.30
C PHE A 257 10.43 -0.67 13.09
N SER A 258 11.02 0.38 13.66
CA SER A 258 10.36 1.33 14.55
C SER A 258 9.09 1.93 13.98
N SER A 259 9.11 2.34 12.70
CA SER A 259 7.95 2.93 12.05
C SER A 259 7.09 1.88 11.35
N THR A 260 7.69 1.03 10.51
CA THR A 260 6.90 0.20 9.60
C THR A 260 6.39 -1.08 10.26
N LEU A 261 7.26 -1.94 10.78
CA LEU A 261 6.82 -3.20 11.37
C LEU A 261 6.06 -3.02 12.69
N ASN A 262 6.46 -2.03 13.49
CA ASN A 262 5.73 -1.63 14.70
C ASN A 262 4.25 -1.32 14.40
N HIS A 263 3.98 -0.54 13.35
CA HIS A 263 2.62 -0.20 12.91
C HIS A 263 1.78 -1.46 12.61
N PHE A 264 2.34 -2.44 11.90
CA PHE A 264 1.60 -3.64 11.51
C PHE A 264 1.46 -4.69 12.61
N ILE A 265 2.42 -4.77 13.53
CA ILE A 265 2.51 -5.86 14.51
C ILE A 265 2.07 -5.41 15.91
N PHE A 266 2.59 -4.29 16.41
CA PHE A 266 2.33 -3.82 17.78
C PHE A 266 1.19 -2.79 17.87
N GLN A 267 0.90 -2.03 16.81
CA GLN A 267 -0.23 -1.07 16.81
C GLN A 267 -1.56 -1.65 16.29
N PHE A 268 -1.61 -2.97 16.09
CA PHE A 268 -2.73 -3.71 15.51
C PHE A 268 -3.17 -3.20 14.12
N ASP A 269 -2.89 -4.00 13.09
CA ASP A 269 -3.36 -3.71 11.74
C ASP A 269 -4.23 -4.86 11.16
N PRO A 270 -5.50 -4.60 10.80
CA PRO A 270 -6.40 -5.64 10.30
C PRO A 270 -5.92 -6.34 9.02
N ILE A 271 -5.19 -5.64 8.14
CA ILE A 271 -4.69 -6.22 6.90
C ILE A 271 -3.55 -7.20 7.22
N PHE A 272 -2.68 -6.87 8.17
CA PHE A 272 -1.61 -7.78 8.59
C PHE A 272 -2.14 -9.01 9.35
N VAL A 273 -3.18 -8.86 10.17
CA VAL A 273 -3.88 -9.99 10.80
C VAL A 273 -4.45 -10.93 9.74
N LEU A 274 -5.14 -10.38 8.75
CA LEU A 274 -5.73 -11.15 7.67
C LEU A 274 -4.66 -11.87 6.82
N LEU A 275 -3.55 -11.18 6.51
CA LEU A 275 -2.40 -11.80 5.83
C LEU A 275 -1.87 -13.00 6.63
N SER A 276 -1.61 -12.80 7.91
CA SER A 276 -1.07 -13.83 8.80
C SER A 276 -2.03 -15.03 8.89
N PHE A 277 -3.34 -14.76 9.02
CA PHE A 277 -4.38 -15.78 9.07
C PHE A 277 -4.48 -16.58 7.77
N VAL A 278 -4.50 -15.91 6.61
CA VAL A 278 -4.64 -16.59 5.31
C VAL A 278 -3.38 -17.39 4.97
N VAL A 279 -2.19 -16.92 5.35
CA VAL A 279 -0.93 -17.68 5.23
C VAL A 279 -0.92 -18.91 6.13
N MET A 280 -1.33 -18.77 7.39
CA MET A 280 -1.48 -19.89 8.32
C MET A 280 -2.46 -20.93 7.76
N ALA A 281 -3.66 -20.51 7.35
CA ALA A 281 -4.69 -21.40 6.81
C ALA A 281 -4.22 -22.14 5.55
N ALA A 282 -3.54 -21.44 4.64
CA ALA A 282 -3.01 -22.06 3.42
C ALA A 282 -1.88 -23.05 3.74
N THR A 283 -1.03 -22.75 4.71
CA THR A 283 0.00 -23.68 5.20
C THR A 283 -0.62 -24.92 5.84
N TYR A 284 -1.63 -24.76 6.70
CA TYR A 284 -2.33 -25.86 7.36
C TYR A 284 -3.08 -26.77 6.39
N ALA A 285 -3.67 -26.19 5.34
CA ALA A 285 -4.33 -26.93 4.26
C ALA A 285 -3.34 -27.74 3.40
N ARG A 286 -2.09 -27.28 3.29
CA ARG A 286 -1.05 -27.87 2.45
C ARG A 286 -0.18 -28.88 3.18
N TYR A 287 0.18 -28.60 4.42
CA TYR A 287 1.16 -29.33 5.20
C TYR A 287 0.57 -29.84 6.51
N GLN A 288 0.92 -31.07 6.89
CA GLN A 288 0.62 -31.67 8.20
C GLN A 288 1.78 -31.53 9.19
N GLU A 289 2.97 -31.20 8.68
CA GLU A 289 4.21 -31.10 9.46
C GLU A 289 4.14 -29.94 10.47
N LEU A 290 4.54 -30.20 11.72
CA LEU A 290 4.33 -29.32 12.86
C LEU A 290 5.22 -28.06 12.81
N PHE A 291 6.47 -28.20 12.35
CA PHE A 291 7.41 -27.09 12.26
C PHE A 291 6.92 -26.03 11.27
N LEU A 292 6.48 -26.41 10.07
CA LEU A 292 5.91 -25.49 9.08
C LEU A 292 4.63 -24.83 9.58
N ARG A 293 3.76 -25.59 10.26
CA ARG A 293 2.56 -25.04 10.90
C ARG A 293 2.90 -24.00 11.96
N THR A 294 3.85 -24.32 12.84
CA THR A 294 4.35 -23.41 13.88
C THR A 294 4.90 -22.13 13.27
N ILE A 295 5.77 -22.22 12.25
CA ILE A 295 6.32 -21.05 11.54
C ILE A 295 5.20 -20.17 10.99
N SER A 296 4.17 -20.76 10.37
CA SER A 296 3.05 -20.00 9.81
C SER A 296 2.12 -19.36 10.85
N THR A 297 2.11 -19.90 12.07
CA THR A 297 1.29 -19.40 13.19
C THR A 297 1.96 -18.25 13.94
N VAL A 298 3.30 -18.19 13.98
CA VAL A 298 4.06 -17.13 14.68
C VAL A 298 3.60 -15.71 14.31
N PRO A 299 3.44 -15.33 13.02
CA PRO A 299 3.01 -13.97 12.68
C PRO A 299 1.62 -13.62 13.22
N LEU A 300 0.68 -14.56 13.15
CA LEU A 300 -0.67 -14.36 13.67
C LEU A 300 -0.65 -14.25 15.20
N PHE A 301 0.15 -15.09 15.87
CA PHE A 301 0.34 -15.03 17.31
C PHE A 301 0.90 -13.67 17.75
N CYS A 302 1.96 -13.18 17.11
CA CYS A 302 2.60 -11.92 17.48
C CYS A 302 1.66 -10.71 17.32
N VAL A 303 0.92 -10.60 16.21
CA VAL A 303 -0.02 -9.48 16.02
C VAL A 303 -1.23 -9.53 16.96
N LEU A 304 -1.72 -10.73 17.29
CA LEU A 304 -2.82 -10.87 18.24
C LEU A 304 -2.37 -10.59 19.68
N MET A 305 -1.23 -11.14 20.08
CA MET A 305 -0.70 -10.99 21.44
C MET A 305 -0.25 -9.55 21.70
N PHE A 306 0.60 -9.00 20.84
CA PHE A 306 1.23 -7.70 21.08
C PHE A 306 0.47 -6.51 20.47
N GLY A 307 -0.43 -6.75 19.51
CA GLY A 307 -1.30 -5.73 18.93
C GLY A 307 -2.70 -5.73 19.56
N MET A 308 -3.54 -6.72 19.21
CA MET A 308 -4.96 -6.73 19.59
C MET A 308 -5.18 -6.87 21.11
N MET A 309 -4.45 -7.79 21.75
CA MET A 309 -4.56 -8.07 23.18
C MET A 309 -3.60 -7.22 24.02
N HIS A 310 -3.07 -6.13 23.45
CA HIS A 310 -2.10 -5.25 24.10
C HIS A 310 -2.50 -4.85 25.53
N PRO A 311 -3.74 -4.41 25.83
CA PRO A 311 -4.12 -4.05 27.20
C PRO A 311 -3.97 -5.21 28.19
N MET A 312 -4.33 -6.43 27.78
CA MET A 312 -4.24 -7.62 28.62
C MET A 312 -2.79 -8.06 28.82
N THR A 313 -2.00 -8.09 27.75
CA THR A 313 -0.57 -8.43 27.86
C THR A 313 0.18 -7.41 28.70
N SER A 314 -0.21 -6.14 28.61
CA SER A 314 0.38 -5.04 29.38
C SER A 314 0.13 -5.18 30.89
N ALA A 315 -1.04 -5.71 31.27
CA ALA A 315 -1.42 -5.95 32.66
C ALA A 315 -0.71 -7.20 33.25
N LEU A 316 -0.60 -8.27 32.47
CA LEU A 316 0.00 -9.53 32.93
C LEU A 316 1.54 -9.49 32.94
N TYR A 317 2.15 -8.77 31.99
CA TYR A 317 3.61 -8.76 31.79
C TYR A 317 4.17 -7.32 31.69
N PRO A 318 4.21 -6.57 32.81
CA PRO A 318 4.60 -5.16 32.80
C PRO A 318 6.05 -4.90 32.33
N ARG A 319 6.96 -5.86 32.51
CA ARG A 319 8.34 -5.76 31.97
C ARG A 319 8.38 -5.88 30.44
N ILE A 320 7.62 -6.82 29.88
CA ILE A 320 7.49 -6.99 28.42
C ILE A 320 6.86 -5.75 27.80
N ARG A 321 5.83 -5.20 28.45
CA ARG A 321 5.20 -3.93 28.07
C ARG A 321 6.22 -2.79 27.99
N LYS A 322 7.02 -2.60 29.04
CA LYS A 322 8.03 -1.53 29.10
C LYS A 322 9.04 -1.66 27.95
N SER A 323 9.51 -2.86 27.66
CA SER A 323 10.54 -3.08 26.65
C SER A 323 10.02 -3.11 25.21
N LEU A 324 8.74 -3.48 24.97
CA LEU A 324 8.16 -3.61 23.63
C LEU A 324 7.33 -2.40 23.18
N ILE A 325 6.59 -1.78 24.11
CA ILE A 325 5.54 -0.82 23.77
C ILE A 325 5.82 0.58 24.33
N ASP A 326 6.20 0.71 25.61
CA ASP A 326 6.41 2.02 26.24
C ASP A 326 7.79 2.64 25.92
N VAL A 327 8.46 2.18 24.87
CA VAL A 327 9.75 2.75 24.43
C VAL A 327 9.47 4.06 23.70
N ASP A 328 10.22 5.11 24.01
CA ASP A 328 10.19 6.36 23.26
C ASP A 328 10.80 6.17 21.86
N VAL A 329 9.98 5.65 20.94
CA VAL A 329 10.37 5.38 19.55
C VAL A 329 10.47 6.68 18.74
N ILE A 330 9.85 7.76 19.18
CA ILE A 330 9.83 9.05 18.48
C ILE A 330 10.79 10.02 19.17
N PRO A 331 11.69 10.72 18.43
CA PRO A 331 11.91 10.63 16.99
C PRO A 331 12.99 9.61 16.57
N TYR A 332 13.68 8.98 17.52
CA TYR A 332 14.98 8.33 17.29
C TYR A 332 14.94 6.82 16.98
N GLY A 333 13.78 6.18 17.07
CA GLY A 333 13.63 4.73 16.93
C GLY A 333 13.92 3.96 18.23
N TYR A 334 13.78 2.64 18.16
CA TYR A 334 14.01 1.74 19.30
C TYR A 334 15.45 1.75 19.80
N ILE A 335 16.43 2.01 18.92
CA ILE A 335 17.85 2.05 19.26
C ILE A 335 18.41 3.47 19.08
N HIS A 336 18.80 4.08 20.19
CA HIS A 336 19.41 5.39 20.26
C HIS A 336 20.58 5.42 21.26
N LEU A 337 21.33 6.52 21.29
CA LEU A 337 22.60 6.62 22.02
C LEU A 337 22.51 6.23 23.50
N GLU A 338 21.40 6.59 24.16
CA GLU A 338 21.19 6.34 25.59
C GLU A 338 20.92 4.86 25.90
N ASN A 339 20.40 4.09 24.95
CA ASN A 339 19.91 2.73 25.19
C ASN A 339 20.60 1.65 24.35
N VAL A 340 21.61 2.01 23.55
CA VAL A 340 22.32 1.12 22.62
C VAL A 340 23.01 -0.07 23.32
N TRP A 341 23.40 0.09 24.58
CA TRP A 341 24.03 -0.96 25.37
C TRP A 341 23.04 -1.82 26.17
N SER A 342 21.75 -1.44 26.19
CA SER A 342 20.72 -2.20 26.87
C SER A 342 20.17 -3.30 25.97
N LEU A 343 20.27 -4.55 26.41
CA LEU A 343 19.73 -5.71 25.68
C LEU A 343 18.20 -5.61 25.51
N GLU A 344 17.51 -4.97 26.45
CA GLU A 344 16.05 -4.79 26.42
C GLU A 344 15.60 -3.98 25.20
N SER A 345 16.41 -3.03 24.75
CA SER A 345 16.12 -2.15 23.59
C SER A 345 16.07 -2.91 22.26
N TYR A 346 16.71 -4.08 22.19
CA TYR A 346 16.74 -4.92 20.98
C TYR A 346 15.58 -5.93 20.92
N LEU A 347 14.86 -6.13 22.02
CA LEU A 347 13.74 -7.08 22.08
C LEU A 347 12.62 -6.73 21.08
N PRO A 348 12.19 -5.47 20.90
CA PRO A 348 11.24 -5.08 19.84
C PRO A 348 11.71 -5.51 18.46
N ILE A 349 12.95 -5.19 18.12
CA ILE A 349 13.54 -5.48 16.81
C ILE A 349 13.60 -7.00 16.59
N ALA A 350 13.96 -7.77 17.61
CA ALA A 350 13.99 -9.22 17.55
C ALA A 350 12.60 -9.82 17.29
N VAL A 351 11.57 -9.37 18.01
CA VAL A 351 10.18 -9.85 17.82
C VAL A 351 9.63 -9.48 16.44
N LEU A 352 9.83 -8.23 16.01
CA LEU A 352 9.41 -7.74 14.70
C LEU A 352 10.15 -8.49 13.58
N GLY A 353 11.46 -8.65 13.71
CA GLY A 353 12.31 -9.37 12.75
C GLY A 353 11.95 -10.85 12.65
N LEU A 354 11.76 -11.53 13.78
CA LEU A 354 11.33 -12.93 13.83
C LEU A 354 9.95 -13.11 13.17
N THR A 355 9.01 -12.20 13.46
CA THR A 355 7.67 -12.23 12.85
C THR A 355 7.74 -12.16 11.33
N VAL A 356 8.52 -11.23 10.79
CA VAL A 356 8.69 -11.10 9.33
C VAL A 356 9.45 -12.28 8.74
N LEU A 357 10.48 -12.78 9.42
CA LEU A 357 11.23 -13.96 8.97
C LEU A 357 10.32 -15.18 8.87
N CYS A 358 9.50 -15.44 9.90
CA CYS A 358 8.53 -16.53 9.90
C CYS A 358 7.49 -16.36 8.78
N LEU A 359 6.99 -15.14 8.54
CA LEU A 359 6.09 -14.85 7.42
C LEU A 359 6.76 -15.13 6.07
N MET A 360 8.00 -14.69 5.89
CA MET A 360 8.78 -14.93 4.67
C MET A 360 9.04 -16.42 4.44
N LEU A 361 9.41 -17.18 5.48
CA LEU A 361 9.62 -18.62 5.39
C LEU A 361 8.30 -19.36 5.09
N ALA A 362 7.19 -18.99 5.75
CA ALA A 362 5.89 -19.58 5.46
C ALA A 362 5.50 -19.38 3.99
N LEU A 363 5.69 -18.18 3.43
CA LEU A 363 5.47 -17.89 2.02
C LEU A 363 6.41 -18.69 1.10
N LEU A 364 7.66 -18.90 1.50
CA LEU A 364 8.64 -19.72 0.77
C LEU A 364 8.13 -21.14 0.55
N TYR A 365 7.72 -21.79 1.64
CA TYR A 365 7.26 -23.17 1.61
C TYR A 365 5.86 -23.31 1.01
N LEU A 366 5.01 -22.29 1.12
CA LEU A 366 3.65 -22.35 0.60
C LEU A 366 3.59 -22.46 -0.94
N PHE A 367 4.51 -21.81 -1.66
CA PHE A 367 4.47 -21.74 -3.13
C PHE A 367 5.56 -22.59 -3.81
N ASN A 368 5.19 -23.72 -4.41
CA ASN A 368 6.12 -24.53 -5.22
C ASN A 368 6.57 -23.85 -6.54
N GLY A 369 5.78 -22.90 -7.05
CA GLY A 369 6.04 -22.29 -8.35
C GLY A 369 7.08 -21.17 -8.27
N ARG A 370 8.32 -21.42 -8.71
CA ARG A 370 9.43 -20.44 -8.69
C ARG A 370 9.04 -19.05 -9.21
N ARG A 371 8.24 -18.97 -10.29
CA ARG A 371 7.82 -17.68 -10.88
C ARG A 371 6.87 -16.89 -9.98
N ILE A 372 5.93 -17.57 -9.31
CA ILE A 372 4.98 -16.93 -8.39
C ILE A 372 5.72 -16.50 -7.11
N LEU A 373 6.64 -17.33 -6.64
CA LEU A 373 7.47 -17.03 -5.49
C LEU A 373 8.33 -15.77 -5.71
N ILE A 374 9.01 -15.68 -6.87
CA ILE A 374 9.77 -14.48 -7.24
C ILE A 374 8.87 -13.25 -7.27
N LEU A 375 7.65 -13.36 -7.82
CA LEU A 375 6.69 -12.26 -7.85
C LEU A 375 6.30 -11.82 -6.42
N ILE A 376 6.05 -12.75 -5.50
CA ILE A 376 5.68 -12.46 -4.11
C ILE A 376 6.80 -11.67 -3.43
N TYR A 377 8.04 -12.15 -3.49
CA TYR A 377 9.16 -11.44 -2.87
C TYR A 377 9.45 -10.11 -3.56
N LEU A 378 9.26 -10.01 -4.87
CA LEU A 378 9.43 -8.75 -5.60
C LEU A 378 8.38 -7.71 -5.16
N VAL A 379 7.12 -8.11 -4.98
CA VAL A 379 6.03 -7.23 -4.49
C VAL A 379 6.25 -6.83 -3.03
N LEU A 380 6.69 -7.77 -2.17
CA LEU A 380 7.04 -7.49 -0.78
C LEU A 380 8.22 -6.52 -0.69
N LEU A 381 9.28 -6.75 -1.48
CA LEU A 381 10.44 -5.86 -1.54
C LEU A 381 10.01 -4.46 -2.01
N ALA A 382 9.24 -4.35 -3.08
CA ALA A 382 8.75 -3.07 -3.59
C ALA A 382 7.89 -2.32 -2.57
N GLY A 383 7.01 -3.01 -1.85
CA GLY A 383 6.18 -2.42 -0.80
C GLY A 383 6.99 -2.00 0.42
N PHE A 384 7.89 -2.86 0.89
CA PHE A 384 8.71 -2.58 2.07
C PHE A 384 9.69 -1.43 1.82
N MET A 385 10.31 -1.38 0.63
CA MET A 385 11.20 -0.28 0.24
C MET A 385 10.46 1.05 0.12
N SER A 386 9.19 1.06 -0.30
CA SER A 386 8.38 2.29 -0.32
C SER A 386 8.29 2.97 1.06
N ARG A 387 8.37 2.16 2.12
CA ARG A 387 8.30 2.59 3.51
C ARG A 387 9.66 2.79 4.15
N MET A 388 10.62 1.93 3.87
CA MET A 388 11.99 2.05 4.38
C MET A 388 12.63 3.39 3.98
N VAL A 389 12.33 3.88 2.76
CA VAL A 389 12.80 5.20 2.29
C VAL A 389 12.35 6.36 3.20
N ILE A 390 11.25 6.21 3.93
CA ILE A 390 10.80 7.25 4.87
C ILE A 390 11.72 7.40 6.09
N GLY A 391 12.46 6.35 6.47
CA GLY A 391 13.52 6.46 7.48
C GLY A 391 14.64 7.43 7.08
N PHE A 392 14.76 7.73 5.78
CA PHE A 392 15.67 8.75 5.24
C PHE A 392 15.01 10.14 5.12
N THR A 393 13.91 10.36 5.84
CA THR A 393 13.26 11.67 5.94
C THR A 393 13.05 12.06 7.41
N PRO A 394 13.20 13.34 7.80
CA PRO A 394 12.97 13.79 9.17
C PRO A 394 11.50 13.62 9.61
N SER A 395 10.59 13.59 8.64
CA SER A 395 9.14 13.48 8.85
C SER A 395 8.63 12.04 8.89
N ALA A 396 9.47 11.09 9.31
CA ALA A 396 9.14 9.67 9.35
C ALA A 396 7.82 9.36 10.09
N TRP A 397 7.58 10.11 11.17
CA TRP A 397 6.38 10.02 12.02
C TRP A 397 5.29 11.02 11.61
N GLY A 398 5.67 12.21 11.12
CA GLY A 398 4.73 13.28 10.74
C GLY A 398 3.89 12.99 9.49
N SER A 399 4.31 12.01 8.68
CA SER A 399 3.59 11.64 7.45
C SER A 399 2.32 10.81 7.72
N GLY A 400 2.14 10.27 8.93
CA GLY A 400 0.96 9.48 9.31
C GLY A 400 0.69 8.26 8.44
N VAL A 401 -0.54 7.71 8.55
CA VAL A 401 -0.92 6.43 7.93
C VAL A 401 -0.96 6.48 6.40
N ARG A 402 -1.16 7.65 5.77
CA ARG A 402 -1.14 7.79 4.30
C ARG A 402 0.17 7.31 3.66
N ALA A 403 1.28 7.44 4.38
CA ALA A 403 2.57 6.97 3.91
C ALA A 403 2.70 5.43 3.85
N PHE A 404 1.78 4.70 4.46
CA PHE A 404 1.72 3.23 4.42
C PHE A 404 0.94 2.69 3.25
N PHE A 405 0.27 3.56 2.48
CA PHE A 405 -0.66 3.16 1.44
C PHE A 405 -0.06 2.19 0.42
N PHE A 406 1.15 2.45 -0.10
CA PHE A 406 1.77 1.57 -1.08
C PHE A 406 2.12 0.18 -0.52
N LEU A 407 2.59 0.12 0.74
CA LEU A 407 2.83 -1.14 1.43
C LEU A 407 1.51 -1.88 1.71
N TYR A 408 0.43 -1.19 2.10
CA TYR A 408 -0.89 -1.81 2.22
C TYR A 408 -1.30 -2.51 0.93
N VAL A 409 -1.13 -1.86 -0.22
CA VAL A 409 -1.47 -2.48 -1.51
C VAL A 409 -0.57 -3.67 -1.82
N SER A 410 0.73 -3.62 -1.50
CA SER A 410 1.60 -4.81 -1.61
C SER A 410 1.11 -5.97 -0.74
N LEU A 411 0.75 -5.72 0.52
CA LEU A 411 0.20 -6.76 1.41
C LEU A 411 -1.13 -7.31 0.87
N MET A 412 -2.01 -6.44 0.34
CA MET A 412 -3.24 -6.87 -0.32
C MET A 412 -2.97 -7.79 -1.52
N ILE A 413 -1.97 -7.47 -2.35
CA ILE A 413 -1.57 -8.33 -3.48
C ILE A 413 -1.11 -9.70 -2.96
N ILE A 414 -0.33 -9.75 -1.87
CA ILE A 414 0.09 -11.02 -1.27
C ILE A 414 -1.12 -11.80 -0.73
N ILE A 415 -2.05 -11.16 -0.02
CA ILE A 415 -3.29 -11.80 0.46
C ILE A 415 -4.06 -12.41 -0.71
N ILE A 416 -4.22 -11.67 -1.82
CA ILE A 416 -4.91 -12.17 -3.03
C ILE A 416 -4.18 -13.39 -3.58
N LEU A 417 -2.85 -13.36 -3.71
CA LEU A 417 -2.06 -14.49 -4.24
C LEU A 417 -2.13 -15.73 -3.35
N VAL A 418 -2.02 -15.56 -2.03
CA VAL A 418 -2.16 -16.64 -1.04
C VAL A 418 -3.58 -17.20 -1.07
N TYR A 419 -4.60 -16.35 -1.12
CA TYR A 419 -5.99 -16.77 -1.27
C TYR A 419 -6.22 -17.58 -2.55
N GLN A 420 -5.62 -17.19 -3.68
CA GLN A 420 -5.72 -17.93 -4.94
C GLN A 420 -5.05 -19.32 -4.88
N GLU A 421 -4.00 -19.49 -4.06
CA GLU A 421 -3.40 -20.81 -3.81
C GLU A 421 -4.24 -21.61 -2.81
N LEU A 422 -4.81 -20.98 -1.79
CA LEU A 422 -5.75 -21.62 -0.87
C LEU A 422 -6.99 -22.18 -1.60
N LEU A 423 -7.58 -21.39 -2.51
CA LEU A 423 -8.68 -21.84 -3.38
C LEU A 423 -8.28 -23.06 -4.23
N ARG A 424 -7.01 -23.14 -4.65
CA ARG A 424 -6.49 -24.28 -5.40
C ARG A 424 -6.39 -25.54 -4.53
N LEU A 425 -6.08 -25.40 -3.25
CA LEU A 425 -5.99 -26.50 -2.29
C LEU A 425 -7.36 -27.06 -1.88
N LYS A 426 -8.46 -26.36 -2.19
CA LYS A 426 -9.87 -26.76 -1.96
C LYS A 426 -10.21 -27.23 -0.52
N PRO A 427 -9.91 -26.44 0.53
CA PRO A 427 -10.38 -26.77 1.88
C PRO A 427 -11.92 -26.59 1.99
N ALA A 428 -12.65 -27.68 2.25
CA ALA A 428 -14.10 -27.68 2.48
C ALA A 428 -14.39 -27.40 3.98
N PRO A 429 -14.84 -26.22 4.46
CA PRO A 429 -15.58 -25.11 3.85
C PRO A 429 -14.99 -23.71 4.20
N PHE A 430 -13.66 -23.54 4.08
CA PHE A 430 -12.96 -22.38 4.65
C PHE A 430 -13.25 -21.03 3.94
N ASN A 431 -13.53 -21.07 2.64
CA ASN A 431 -13.66 -19.88 1.79
C ASN A 431 -14.84 -18.94 2.13
N PRO A 432 -16.08 -19.43 2.34
CA PRO A 432 -17.19 -18.54 2.70
C PRO A 432 -17.04 -17.95 4.11
N MET A 433 -16.46 -18.69 5.06
CA MET A 433 -16.22 -18.20 6.42
C MET A 433 -15.21 -17.05 6.43
N LEU A 434 -14.07 -17.23 5.75
CA LEU A 434 -13.06 -16.17 5.60
C LEU A 434 -13.70 -14.89 5.05
N LEU A 435 -14.44 -15.00 3.94
CA LEU A 435 -15.06 -13.85 3.30
C LEU A 435 -16.08 -13.14 4.21
N THR A 436 -16.86 -13.92 4.96
CA THR A 436 -17.87 -13.37 5.89
C THR A 436 -17.20 -12.63 7.05
N VAL A 437 -16.18 -13.22 7.67
CA VAL A 437 -15.43 -12.57 8.76
C VAL A 437 -14.72 -11.31 8.27
N THR A 438 -14.03 -11.39 7.12
CA THR A 438 -13.39 -10.21 6.52
C THR A 438 -14.41 -9.14 6.16
N GLY A 439 -15.58 -9.51 5.65
CA GLY A 439 -16.66 -8.59 5.34
C GLY A 439 -17.22 -7.87 6.56
N LEU A 440 -17.45 -8.60 7.67
CA LEU A 440 -17.89 -8.02 8.94
C LEU A 440 -16.85 -7.04 9.50
N PHE A 441 -15.58 -7.44 9.50
CA PHE A 441 -14.50 -6.58 10.00
C PHE A 441 -14.31 -5.33 9.12
N ALA A 442 -14.43 -5.48 7.80
CA ALA A 442 -14.41 -4.36 6.86
C ALA A 442 -15.59 -3.40 7.08
N GLY A 443 -16.78 -3.92 7.36
CA GLY A 443 -17.95 -3.12 7.71
C GLY A 443 -17.74 -2.32 9.00
N LEU A 444 -17.20 -2.95 10.05
CA LEU A 444 -16.88 -2.29 11.32
C LEU A 444 -15.76 -1.24 11.16
N ALA A 445 -14.70 -1.57 10.42
CA ALA A 445 -13.62 -0.64 10.12
C ALA A 445 -14.12 0.57 9.34
N PHE A 446 -15.02 0.35 8.37
CA PHE A 446 -15.66 1.43 7.64
C PHE A 446 -16.52 2.31 8.56
N LEU A 447 -17.41 1.70 9.36
CA LEU A 447 -18.26 2.44 10.30
C LEU A 447 -17.43 3.28 11.28
N ASN A 448 -16.42 2.67 11.90
CA ASN A 448 -15.58 3.35 12.89
C ASN A 448 -14.71 4.46 12.25
N GLY A 449 -14.00 4.15 11.16
CA GLY A 449 -13.03 5.07 10.59
C GLY A 449 -13.61 6.11 9.64
N TYR A 450 -14.64 5.77 8.86
CA TYR A 450 -15.16 6.62 7.79
C TYR A 450 -16.46 7.33 8.17
N ILE A 451 -17.29 6.74 9.04
CA ILE A 451 -18.56 7.34 9.45
C ILE A 451 -18.43 8.02 10.81
N LEU A 452 -17.91 7.32 11.82
CA LEU A 452 -17.87 7.84 13.20
C LEU A 452 -16.63 8.71 13.48
N GLY A 453 -15.51 8.44 12.81
CA GLY A 453 -14.23 9.16 13.00
C GLY A 453 -13.86 10.17 11.91
N GLY A 454 -14.74 10.45 10.94
CA GLY A 454 -14.50 11.29 9.76
C GLY A 454 -14.86 12.78 9.89
#